data_AF-A0A956N2F7-F1
#
_entry.id   AF-A0A956N2F7-F1
#
_cell.length_a   1.000
_cell.length_b   1.000
_cell.length_c   1.000
_cell.angle_alpha   90.00
_cell.angle_beta   90.00
_cell.angle_gamma   90.00
#
_symmetry.space_group_name_H-M   'P 1'
#
loop_
_entity.id
_entity.type
_entity.pdbx_description
1 polymer ?
#
loop_
_entity_poly.entity_id
_entity_poly.type
_entity_poly.pdbx_seq_one_letter_code
_entity_poly.pdbx_strand_id
1 'polypeptide(L)'
;YFEGIKSIYEVDIIQKFGGNNSLVHKIITDNYNIAKKYKFYNILAEYSNKLINYYTLEANYNQVQKEKEKYIKYSNLTKEENLAFILFNEVNILTSDDKPNTKLIQKKQAEVDTVIKNSESELTKIYAYMTMILLDELSLNYDSGINNCHNVLNLLSKRDFLIKQSYTSLVNYFIIRMKYQQRDFYNCEILIEQIKDKMFGLNWFMANEIRFKIALNNKEFKLAKHIYNGVVGHNLYNSLPSKYKEVWQIYNYSLQLYQSIIDNTEFSNNIYTLINDCPTVFHDKSGFNFSLILLKIMYFINKQKLDEASQTIGTLRVYSSRYFKTKKHARNKVLINALIKLEKNNFESQINPFLNIKDPNEDILLDAEIIHYENLLSAINLMHQHNNTQKQ
;
A
#
# COMPACT_ATOMS: atom_id res chain seq x y z
N TYR A 1 19.15 19.52 -3.14
CA TYR A 1 19.91 18.26 -2.92
C TYR A 1 20.87 18.03 -4.08
N PHE A 2 20.40 17.94 -5.32
CA PHE A 2 21.25 17.80 -6.52
C PHE A 2 22.36 18.85 -6.61
N GLU A 3 22.05 20.14 -6.46
CA GLU A 3 23.06 21.20 -6.42
C GLU A 3 24.11 20.97 -5.33
N GLY A 4 23.70 20.43 -4.17
CA GLY A 4 24.65 20.15 -3.10
C GLY A 4 25.61 19.01 -3.42
N ILE A 5 25.12 17.93 -4.02
CA ILE A 5 25.95 16.84 -4.55
C ILE A 5 26.89 17.35 -5.65
N LYS A 6 26.35 18.14 -6.58
CA LYS A 6 27.14 18.75 -7.66
C LYS A 6 28.28 19.59 -7.10
N SER A 7 28.01 20.44 -6.11
CA SER A 7 29.06 21.23 -5.44
C SER A 7 30.14 20.37 -4.78
N ILE A 8 29.77 19.23 -4.18
CA ILE A 8 30.76 18.29 -3.61
C ILE A 8 31.68 17.76 -4.72
N TYR A 9 31.11 17.32 -5.85
CA TYR A 9 31.88 16.84 -6.99
C TYR A 9 32.76 17.92 -7.64
N GLU A 10 32.26 19.14 -7.78
CA GLU A 10 33.03 20.28 -8.28
C GLU A 10 34.24 20.55 -7.39
N VAL A 11 34.06 20.54 -6.07
CA VAL A 11 35.15 20.68 -5.09
C VAL A 11 36.15 19.54 -5.20
N ASP A 12 35.69 18.29 -5.34
CA ASP A 12 36.58 17.13 -5.51
C ASP A 12 37.46 17.25 -6.75
N ILE A 13 36.91 17.73 -7.85
CA ILE A 13 37.64 17.96 -9.10
C ILE A 13 38.68 19.07 -8.88
N ILE A 14 38.27 20.22 -8.34
CA ILE A 14 39.17 21.36 -8.09
C ILE A 14 40.34 20.95 -7.19
N GLN A 15 40.07 20.23 -6.10
CA GLN A 15 41.11 19.76 -5.16
C GLN A 15 42.09 18.78 -5.82
N LYS A 16 41.60 17.86 -6.67
CA LYS A 16 42.46 16.89 -7.38
C LYS A 16 43.40 17.55 -8.39
N PHE A 17 42.99 18.65 -9.02
CA PHE A 17 43.79 19.36 -10.01
C PHE A 17 44.60 20.53 -9.44
N GLY A 18 44.74 20.62 -8.11
CA GLY A 18 45.52 21.67 -7.45
C GLY A 18 44.91 23.07 -7.57
N GLY A 19 43.59 23.15 -7.77
CA GLY A 19 42.87 24.40 -7.97
C GLY A 19 42.76 25.27 -6.71
N ASN A 20 42.28 26.50 -6.90
CA ASN A 20 42.27 27.55 -5.87
C ASN A 20 41.36 27.21 -4.67
N ASN A 21 41.96 27.15 -3.47
CA ASN A 21 41.29 26.92 -2.19
C ASN A 21 40.15 27.92 -1.90
N SER A 22 40.27 29.18 -2.34
CA SER A 22 39.22 30.19 -2.13
C SER A 22 37.94 29.87 -2.91
N LEU A 23 38.07 29.19 -4.06
CA LEU A 23 36.94 28.75 -4.87
C LEU A 23 36.18 27.60 -4.18
N VAL A 24 36.90 26.69 -3.52
CA VAL A 24 36.31 25.61 -2.71
C VAL A 24 35.43 26.18 -1.60
N HIS A 25 35.97 27.16 -0.85
CA HIS A 25 35.21 27.82 0.21
C HIS A 25 33.94 28.50 -0.32
N LYS A 26 34.04 29.20 -1.46
CA LYS A 26 32.90 29.88 -2.11
C LYS A 26 31.80 28.88 -2.52
N ILE A 27 32.15 27.83 -3.27
CA ILE A 27 31.19 26.81 -3.74
C ILE A 27 30.43 26.18 -2.57
N ILE A 28 31.12 25.86 -1.48
CA ILE A 28 30.50 25.26 -0.29
C ILE A 28 29.58 26.26 0.40
N THR A 29 30.04 27.50 0.63
CA THR A 29 29.28 28.50 1.38
C THR A 29 28.00 28.93 0.67
N ASP A 30 28.00 29.00 -0.66
CA ASP A 30 26.83 29.35 -1.47
C ASP A 30 25.66 28.37 -1.25
N ASN A 31 25.96 27.07 -1.05
CA ASN A 31 24.95 26.03 -0.87
C ASN A 31 24.76 25.55 0.58
N TYR A 32 25.62 25.95 1.50
CA TYR A 32 25.59 25.49 2.90
C TYR A 32 24.27 25.85 3.60
N ASN A 33 23.78 27.08 3.43
CA ASN A 33 22.54 27.54 4.06
C ASN A 33 21.32 26.76 3.56
N ILE A 34 21.31 26.39 2.27
CA ILE A 34 20.26 25.56 1.68
C ILE A 34 20.33 24.15 2.27
N ALA A 35 21.51 23.52 2.30
CA ALA A 35 21.71 22.21 2.90
C ALA A 35 21.32 22.20 4.39
N LYS A 36 21.61 23.28 5.12
CA LYS A 36 21.24 23.46 6.53
C LYS A 36 19.73 23.63 6.72
N LYS A 37 19.08 24.48 5.91
CA LYS A 37 17.61 24.65 5.90
C LYS A 37 16.90 23.32 5.71
N TYR A 38 17.35 22.53 4.74
CA TYR A 38 16.78 21.21 4.45
C TYR A 38 17.45 20.05 5.20
N LYS A 39 18.31 20.35 6.18
CA LYS A 39 19.05 19.39 7.03
C LYS A 39 19.55 18.16 6.25
N PHE A 40 20.16 18.38 5.09
CA PHE A 40 20.81 17.31 4.33
C PHE A 40 22.11 16.94 5.04
N TYR A 41 22.01 16.17 6.12
CA TYR A 41 23.14 15.94 7.02
C TYR A 41 24.32 15.26 6.33
N ASN A 42 24.08 14.41 5.34
CA ASN A 42 25.14 13.81 4.54
C ASN A 42 25.93 14.88 3.74
N ILE A 43 25.22 15.81 3.10
CA ILE A 43 25.85 16.94 2.38
C ILE A 43 26.56 17.87 3.36
N LEU A 44 25.96 18.15 4.52
CA LEU A 44 26.55 19.01 5.55
C LEU A 44 27.81 18.40 6.17
N ALA A 45 27.83 17.08 6.36
CA ALA A 45 29.02 16.35 6.80
C ALA A 45 30.13 16.50 5.75
N GLU A 46 29.84 16.22 4.48
CA GLU A 46 30.83 16.38 3.41
C GLU A 46 31.33 17.83 3.28
N TYR A 47 30.45 18.82 3.35
CA TYR A 47 30.84 20.23 3.38
C TYR A 47 31.78 20.55 4.55
N SER A 48 31.48 20.05 5.74
CA SER A 48 32.34 20.25 6.92
C SER A 48 33.71 19.60 6.71
N ASN A 49 33.75 18.39 6.15
CA ASN A 49 34.98 17.68 5.81
C ASN A 49 35.84 18.46 4.79
N LYS A 50 35.22 19.01 3.75
CA LYS A 50 35.92 19.84 2.76
C LYS A 50 36.45 21.15 3.36
N LEU A 51 35.68 21.78 4.24
CA LEU A 51 36.11 23.00 4.93
C LEU A 51 37.24 22.74 5.93
N ILE A 52 37.30 21.57 6.59
CA ILE A 52 38.45 21.18 7.41
C ILE A 52 39.74 21.20 6.59
N ASN A 53 39.72 20.61 5.40
CA ASN A 53 40.88 20.60 4.50
C ASN A 53 41.29 22.03 4.10
N TYR A 54 40.31 22.86 3.74
CA TYR A 54 40.54 24.27 3.42
C TYR A 54 41.21 25.03 4.58
N TYR A 55 40.61 25.01 5.77
CA TYR A 55 41.13 25.74 6.93
C TYR A 55 42.45 25.19 7.46
N THR A 56 42.76 23.91 7.20
CA THR A 56 44.06 23.32 7.51
C THR A 56 45.16 23.94 6.64
N LEU A 57 44.89 24.16 5.34
CA LEU A 57 45.83 24.82 4.43
C LEU A 57 46.03 26.30 4.78
N GLU A 58 44.98 26.96 5.27
CA GLU A 58 45.03 28.34 5.79
C GLU A 58 45.60 28.46 7.22
N ALA A 59 46.04 27.34 7.84
CA ALA A 59 46.51 27.27 9.22
C ALA A 59 45.54 27.86 10.28
N ASN A 60 44.22 27.83 10.02
CA ASN A 60 43.20 28.37 10.92
C ASN A 60 42.64 27.28 11.87
N TYR A 61 43.40 27.00 12.94
CA TYR A 61 43.07 25.93 13.89
C TYR A 61 41.68 26.04 14.51
N ASN A 62 41.24 27.25 14.87
CA ASN A 62 39.94 27.47 15.51
C ASN A 62 38.78 27.09 14.58
N GLN A 63 38.88 27.38 13.28
CA GLN A 63 37.86 26.97 12.32
C GLN A 63 37.91 25.48 12.02
N VAL A 64 39.10 24.88 11.98
CA VAL A 64 39.25 23.42 11.85
C VAL A 64 38.51 22.69 12.97
N GLN A 65 38.65 23.11 14.23
CA GLN A 65 37.95 22.46 15.35
C GLN A 65 36.42 22.61 15.24
N LYS A 66 35.93 23.80 14.88
CA LYS A 66 34.49 24.03 14.68
C LYS A 66 33.90 23.15 13.58
N GLU A 67 34.59 23.03 12.44
CA GLU A 67 34.12 22.18 11.34
C GLU A 67 34.26 20.69 11.68
N LYS A 68 35.25 20.29 12.49
CA LYS A 68 35.37 18.91 12.99
C LYS A 68 34.19 18.51 13.87
N GLU A 69 33.77 19.38 14.79
CA GLU A 69 32.58 19.15 15.64
C GLU A 69 31.31 19.00 14.79
N LYS A 70 31.14 19.88 13.80
CA LYS A 70 30.02 19.79 12.84
C LYS A 70 30.06 18.50 12.04
N TYR A 71 31.23 18.10 11.52
CA TYR A 71 31.40 16.86 10.77
C TYR A 71 30.98 15.65 11.59
N ILE A 72 31.46 15.54 12.84
CA ILE A 72 31.10 14.42 13.74
C ILE A 72 29.58 14.41 13.99
N LYS A 73 29.00 15.57 14.32
CA LYS A 73 27.56 15.69 14.55
C LYS A 73 26.73 15.26 13.34
N TYR A 74 27.02 15.80 12.16
CA TYR A 74 26.27 15.51 10.94
C TYR A 74 26.49 14.08 10.44
N SER A 75 27.69 13.52 10.61
CA SER A 75 27.97 12.12 10.31
C SER A 75 27.14 11.17 11.18
N ASN A 76 27.03 11.47 12.48
CA ASN A 76 26.19 10.68 13.40
C ASN A 76 24.71 10.74 13.02
N LEU A 77 24.19 11.95 12.74
CA LEU A 77 22.79 12.11 12.30
C LEU A 77 22.50 11.38 10.98
N THR A 78 23.42 11.44 10.03
CA THR A 78 23.32 10.70 8.76
C THR A 78 23.28 9.19 8.99
N LYS A 79 24.13 8.71 9.90
CA LYS A 79 24.16 7.29 10.27
C LYS A 79 22.83 6.85 10.89
N GLU A 80 22.27 7.64 11.79
CA GLU A 80 20.94 7.37 12.38
C GLU A 80 19.84 7.30 11.32
N GLU A 81 19.81 8.26 10.39
CA GLU A 81 18.81 8.28 9.31
C GLU A 81 18.90 7.04 8.42
N ASN A 82 20.13 6.63 8.07
CA ASN A 82 20.35 5.43 7.27
C ASN A 82 19.93 4.16 8.01
N LEU A 83 20.21 4.04 9.31
CA LEU A 83 19.81 2.89 10.10
C LEU A 83 18.27 2.79 10.22
N ALA A 84 17.58 3.91 10.43
CA ALA A 84 16.12 3.92 10.47
C ALA A 84 15.51 3.60 9.10
N PHE A 85 16.12 4.07 8.01
CA PHE A 85 15.69 3.71 6.66
C PHE A 85 15.89 2.21 6.36
N ILE A 86 17.02 1.63 6.76
CA ILE A 86 17.27 0.18 6.64
C ILE A 86 16.20 -0.59 7.42
N LEU A 87 15.94 -0.20 8.67
CA LEU A 87 14.94 -0.84 9.52
C LEU A 87 13.53 -0.79 8.91
N PHE A 88 13.14 0.35 8.33
CA PHE A 88 11.89 0.48 7.59
C PHE A 88 11.80 -0.52 6.43
N ASN A 89 12.85 -0.63 5.63
CA ASN A 89 12.88 -1.55 4.49
C ASN A 89 12.87 -3.03 4.92
N GLU A 90 13.57 -3.37 6.01
CA GLU A 90 13.53 -4.72 6.57
C GLU A 90 12.10 -5.13 6.94
N VAL A 91 11.37 -4.25 7.63
CA VAL A 91 9.98 -4.52 8.01
C VAL A 91 9.05 -4.54 6.80
N ASN A 92 9.26 -3.67 5.81
CA ASN A 92 8.48 -3.65 4.58
C ASN A 92 8.66 -4.93 3.74
N ILE A 93 9.77 -5.66 3.89
CA ILE A 93 9.90 -6.99 3.30
C ILE A 93 9.05 -8.00 4.07
N LEU A 94 9.01 -7.91 5.40
CA LEU A 94 8.20 -8.81 6.25
C LEU A 94 6.69 -8.69 5.98
N THR A 95 6.20 -7.55 5.51
CA THR A 95 4.79 -7.42 5.12
C THR A 95 4.41 -8.25 3.90
N SER A 96 5.41 -8.70 3.12
CA SER A 96 5.20 -9.63 2.01
C SER A 96 5.13 -11.09 2.45
N ASP A 97 5.55 -11.41 3.67
CA ASP A 97 5.54 -12.79 4.18
C ASP A 97 4.13 -13.21 4.62
N ASP A 98 3.74 -14.42 4.23
CA ASP A 98 2.43 -15.00 4.59
C ASP A 98 2.31 -15.36 6.08
N LYS A 99 3.45 -15.44 6.80
CA LYS A 99 3.55 -15.87 8.22
C LYS A 99 4.58 -15.01 8.97
N PRO A 100 4.25 -13.76 9.31
CA PRO A 100 5.20 -12.92 10.02
C PRO A 100 5.43 -13.47 11.44
N ASN A 101 6.70 -13.56 11.84
CA ASN A 101 7.10 -14.11 13.14
C ASN A 101 6.81 -13.10 14.26
N THR A 102 5.83 -13.40 15.12
CA THR A 102 5.42 -12.50 16.22
C THR A 102 6.56 -12.08 17.14
N LYS A 103 7.52 -12.96 17.42
CA LYS A 103 8.69 -12.61 18.24
C LYS A 103 9.61 -11.60 17.52
N LEU A 104 9.74 -11.73 16.20
CA LEU A 104 10.48 -10.79 15.38
C LEU A 104 9.79 -9.43 15.33
N ILE A 105 8.46 -9.41 15.18
CA ILE A 105 7.66 -8.18 15.24
C ILE A 105 7.90 -7.46 16.57
N GLN A 106 7.75 -8.14 17.71
CA GLN A 106 7.95 -7.56 19.04
C GLN A 106 9.38 -7.02 19.24
N LYS A 107 10.38 -7.76 18.76
CA LYS A 107 11.77 -7.30 18.78
C LYS A 107 11.95 -6.01 17.97
N LYS A 108 11.39 -5.97 16.76
CA LYS A 108 11.46 -4.79 15.87
C LYS A 108 10.71 -3.59 16.46
N GLN A 109 9.57 -3.80 17.12
CA GLN A 109 8.84 -2.75 17.84
C GLN A 109 9.73 -2.10 18.92
N ALA A 110 10.40 -2.90 19.76
CA ALA A 110 11.30 -2.39 20.78
C ALA A 110 12.52 -1.63 20.21
N GLU A 111 13.08 -2.09 19.08
CA GLU A 111 14.13 -1.38 18.35
C GLU A 111 13.64 0.01 17.88
N VAL A 112 12.46 0.07 17.25
CA VAL A 112 11.85 1.31 16.75
C VAL A 112 11.54 2.29 17.89
N ASP A 113 10.97 1.83 19.00
CA ASP A 113 10.67 2.68 20.16
C ASP A 113 11.91 3.37 20.71
N THR A 114 13.04 2.65 20.72
CA THR A 114 14.33 3.20 21.17
C THR A 114 14.80 4.30 20.22
N VAL A 115 14.65 4.11 18.91
CA VAL A 115 15.00 5.12 17.89
C VAL A 115 14.14 6.38 18.02
N ILE A 116 12.82 6.22 18.22
CA ILE A 116 11.88 7.35 18.37
C ILE A 116 12.24 8.21 19.58
N LYS A 117 12.57 7.58 20.71
CA LYS A 117 12.90 8.28 21.96
C LYS A 117 14.23 9.01 21.90
N ASN A 118 15.24 8.40 21.30
CA ASN A 118 16.62 8.88 21.42
C ASN A 118 17.08 9.78 20.27
N SER A 119 16.49 9.68 19.07
CA SER A 119 16.99 10.45 17.93
C SER A 119 16.60 11.92 17.99
N GLU A 120 17.51 12.80 17.59
CA GLU A 120 17.24 14.22 17.37
C GLU A 120 16.74 14.51 15.95
N SER A 121 16.98 13.62 14.97
CA SER A 121 16.56 13.84 13.58
C SER A 121 15.06 13.56 13.40
N GLU A 122 14.33 14.54 12.87
CA GLU A 122 12.93 14.33 12.51
C GLU A 122 12.76 13.33 11.38
N LEU A 123 13.72 13.23 10.44
CA LEU A 123 13.64 12.24 9.36
C LEU A 123 13.85 10.82 9.89
N THR A 124 14.77 10.64 10.85
CA THR A 124 14.92 9.38 11.58
C THR A 124 13.61 9.00 12.28
N LYS A 125 12.95 9.96 12.96
CA LYS A 125 11.64 9.72 13.58
C LYS A 125 10.56 9.38 12.57
N ILE A 126 10.54 10.04 11.40
CA ILE A 126 9.60 9.72 10.32
C ILE A 126 9.77 8.26 9.88
N TYR A 127 11.00 7.82 9.59
CA TYR A 127 11.25 6.42 9.21
C TYR A 127 10.89 5.44 10.34
N ALA A 128 11.18 5.80 11.58
CA ALA A 128 10.84 4.99 12.74
C ALA A 128 9.31 4.84 12.90
N TYR A 129 8.54 5.94 12.83
CA TYR A 129 7.08 5.86 12.85
C TYR A 129 6.52 5.13 11.64
N MET A 130 7.08 5.32 10.43
CA MET A 130 6.69 4.54 9.25
C MET A 130 6.93 3.05 9.44
N THR A 131 8.00 2.67 10.14
CA THR A 131 8.25 1.27 10.52
C THR A 131 7.18 0.79 11.50
N MET A 132 6.82 1.60 12.50
CA MET A 132 5.78 1.25 13.47
C MET A 132 4.41 1.05 12.81
N ILE A 133 4.05 1.89 11.82
CA ILE A 133 2.82 1.74 11.02
C ILE A 133 2.75 0.35 10.37
N LEU A 134 3.86 -0.13 9.79
CA LEU A 134 3.91 -1.47 9.17
C LEU A 134 3.84 -2.59 10.23
N LEU A 135 4.49 -2.42 11.38
CA LEU A 135 4.44 -3.39 12.49
C LEU A 135 3.04 -3.48 13.11
N ASP A 136 2.36 -2.35 13.23
CA ASP A 136 0.97 -2.25 13.69
C ASP A 136 0.03 -2.93 12.70
N GLU A 137 0.25 -2.77 11.39
CA GLU A 137 -0.50 -3.50 10.37
C GLU A 137 -0.29 -5.02 10.46
N LEU A 138 0.96 -5.48 10.61
CA LEU A 138 1.27 -6.91 10.79
C LEU A 138 0.66 -7.48 12.08
N SER A 139 0.50 -6.65 13.10
CA SER A 139 -0.10 -6.99 14.39
C SER A 139 -1.60 -6.73 14.44
N LEU A 140 -2.19 -6.22 13.35
CA LEU A 140 -3.60 -5.84 13.23
C LEU A 140 -4.06 -4.81 14.28
N ASN A 141 -3.12 -3.98 14.75
CA ASN A 141 -3.36 -2.89 15.70
C ASN A 141 -3.58 -1.57 14.95
N TYR A 142 -4.71 -1.49 14.24
CA TYR A 142 -4.98 -0.38 13.34
C TYR A 142 -5.11 0.98 14.04
N ASP A 143 -5.62 1.03 15.26
CA ASP A 143 -5.73 2.29 16.01
C ASP A 143 -4.36 2.87 16.37
N SER A 144 -3.43 2.01 16.82
CA SER A 144 -2.03 2.40 17.02
C SER A 144 -1.39 2.86 15.70
N GLY A 145 -1.63 2.12 14.61
CA GLY A 145 -1.11 2.45 13.29
C GLY A 145 -1.59 3.82 12.80
N ILE A 146 -2.87 4.15 12.98
CA ILE A 146 -3.45 5.45 12.63
C ILE A 146 -2.85 6.57 13.50
N ASN A 147 -2.66 6.34 14.81
CA ASN A 147 -1.98 7.30 15.68
C ASN A 147 -0.54 7.55 15.23
N ASN A 148 0.18 6.51 14.82
CA ASN A 148 1.52 6.63 14.26
C ASN A 148 1.54 7.38 12.92
N CYS A 149 0.51 7.21 12.08
CA CYS A 149 0.33 8.03 10.88
C CYS A 149 0.19 9.52 11.23
N HIS A 150 -0.63 9.86 12.24
CA HIS A 150 -0.78 11.24 12.69
C HIS A 150 0.53 11.83 13.25
N ASN A 151 1.34 11.02 13.94
CA ASN A 151 2.67 11.44 14.38
C ASN A 151 3.57 11.82 13.20
N VAL A 152 3.57 11.02 12.12
CA VAL A 152 4.32 11.35 10.89
C VAL A 152 3.80 12.62 10.26
N LEU A 153 2.48 12.78 10.09
CA LEU A 153 1.88 13.98 9.51
C LEU A 153 2.21 15.24 10.32
N ASN A 154 2.25 15.15 11.65
CA ASN A 154 2.66 16.24 12.53
C ASN A 154 4.16 16.60 12.37
N LEU A 155 5.04 15.61 12.17
CA LEU A 155 6.44 15.88 11.87
C LEU A 155 6.61 16.54 10.50
N LEU A 156 5.85 16.07 9.50
CA LEU A 156 5.86 16.64 8.15
C LEU A 156 5.27 18.06 8.11
N SER A 157 4.29 18.40 8.96
CA SER A 157 3.68 19.74 8.99
C SER A 157 4.65 20.79 9.53
N LYS A 158 5.46 20.44 10.53
CA LYS A 158 6.42 21.33 11.21
C LYS A 158 7.59 21.80 10.32
N ARG A 159 7.78 21.20 9.14
CA ARG A 159 8.97 21.44 8.32
C ARG A 159 8.72 21.31 6.83
N ASP A 160 9.51 22.04 6.06
CA ASP A 160 9.57 21.90 4.61
C ASP A 160 10.58 20.81 4.23
N PHE A 161 10.10 19.59 4.12
CA PHE A 161 10.84 18.51 3.47
C PHE A 161 10.65 18.59 1.96
N LEU A 162 11.72 18.37 1.20
CA LEU A 162 11.64 18.31 -0.27
C LEU A 162 10.70 17.19 -0.75
N ILE A 163 10.58 16.13 0.07
CA ILE A 163 9.76 14.93 -0.16
C ILE A 163 8.48 14.93 0.69
N LYS A 164 8.09 16.09 1.24
CA LYS A 164 6.92 16.24 2.13
C LYS A 164 5.65 15.70 1.50
N GLN A 165 5.39 16.07 0.24
CA GLN A 165 4.21 15.61 -0.47
C GLN A 165 4.20 14.08 -0.50
N SER A 166 5.31 13.43 -0.89
CA SER A 166 5.38 11.96 -1.11
C SER A 166 5.04 11.19 0.14
N TYR A 167 5.61 11.60 1.27
CA TYR A 167 5.28 10.97 2.54
C TYR A 167 3.88 11.32 3.01
N THR A 168 3.39 12.56 2.81
CA THR A 168 2.00 12.89 3.14
C THR A 168 1.03 12.00 2.37
N SER A 169 1.24 11.80 1.07
CA SER A 169 0.38 10.94 0.26
C SER A 169 0.45 9.48 0.68
N LEU A 170 1.64 8.96 1.04
CA LEU A 170 1.82 7.58 1.48
C LEU A 170 1.18 7.34 2.86
N VAL A 171 1.39 8.25 3.80
CA VAL A 171 0.83 8.14 5.16
C VAL A 171 -0.69 8.24 5.14
N ASN A 172 -1.24 9.14 4.32
CA ASN A 172 -2.68 9.22 4.08
C ASN A 172 -3.25 7.91 3.53
N TYR A 173 -2.55 7.27 2.59
CA TYR A 173 -2.95 5.96 2.09
C TYR A 173 -2.95 4.88 3.20
N PHE A 174 -1.96 4.88 4.10
CA PHE A 174 -1.97 3.95 5.24
C PHE A 174 -3.19 4.16 6.14
N ILE A 175 -3.58 5.41 6.45
CA ILE A 175 -4.80 5.70 7.23
C ILE A 175 -6.04 5.13 6.52
N ILE A 176 -6.19 5.40 5.22
CA ILE A 176 -7.30 4.89 4.40
C ILE A 176 -7.36 3.35 4.47
N ARG A 177 -6.23 2.69 4.26
CA ARG A 177 -6.12 1.23 4.29
C ARG A 177 -6.50 0.65 5.65
N MET A 178 -6.00 1.24 6.73
CA MET A 178 -6.31 0.79 8.10
C MET A 178 -7.80 0.98 8.44
N LYS A 179 -8.40 2.12 8.07
CA LYS A 179 -9.85 2.34 8.23
C LYS A 179 -10.68 1.35 7.42
N TYR A 180 -10.25 1.04 6.20
CA TYR A 180 -10.91 0.03 5.37
C TYR A 180 -10.86 -1.35 6.03
N GLN A 181 -9.72 -1.74 6.61
CA GLN A 181 -9.59 -3.00 7.36
C GLN A 181 -10.47 -3.03 8.62
N GLN A 182 -10.66 -1.90 9.30
CA GLN A 182 -11.59 -1.75 10.42
C GLN A 182 -13.08 -1.75 10.02
N ARG A 183 -13.38 -1.87 8.72
CA ARG A 183 -14.75 -1.77 8.16
C ARG A 183 -15.41 -0.40 8.38
N ASP A 184 -14.62 0.62 8.66
CA ASP A 184 -15.07 1.99 8.82
C ASP A 184 -15.21 2.67 7.44
N PHE A 185 -16.06 2.09 6.59
CA PHE A 185 -16.18 2.47 5.17
C PHE A 185 -16.67 3.91 4.98
N TYR A 186 -17.58 4.36 5.85
CA TYR A 186 -18.12 5.72 5.81
C TYR A 186 -17.02 6.76 6.04
N ASN A 187 -16.25 6.64 7.13
CA ASN A 187 -15.18 7.59 7.40
C ASN A 187 -14.01 7.41 6.41
N CYS A 188 -13.83 6.22 5.84
CA CYS A 188 -12.86 5.98 4.77
C CYS A 188 -13.20 6.82 3.52
N GLU A 189 -14.45 6.79 3.04
CA GLU A 189 -14.91 7.58 1.90
C GLU A 189 -14.77 9.09 2.14
N ILE A 190 -15.19 9.56 3.32
CA ILE A 190 -15.03 10.97 3.73
C ILE A 190 -13.55 11.38 3.67
N LEU A 191 -12.68 10.56 4.24
CA LEU A 191 -11.25 10.85 4.29
C LEU A 191 -10.65 10.92 2.88
N ILE A 192 -10.99 9.96 1.99
CA ILE A 192 -10.52 9.95 0.60
C ILE A 192 -10.91 11.25 -0.11
N GLU A 193 -12.17 11.69 0.03
CA GLU A 193 -12.62 12.96 -0.57
C GLU A 193 -11.92 14.19 0.01
N GLN A 194 -11.68 14.23 1.32
CA GLN A 194 -11.00 15.35 1.98
C GLN A 194 -9.52 15.49 1.57
N ILE A 195 -8.87 14.41 1.18
CA ILE A 195 -7.42 14.40 0.91
C ILE A 195 -7.08 14.11 -0.55
N LYS A 196 -8.07 14.04 -1.45
CA LYS A 196 -7.86 13.71 -2.87
C LYS A 196 -6.80 14.59 -3.54
N ASP A 197 -6.78 15.89 -3.23
CA ASP A 197 -5.80 16.85 -3.78
C ASP A 197 -4.39 16.71 -3.18
N LYS A 198 -4.28 15.97 -2.08
CA LYS A 198 -3.01 15.66 -1.39
C LYS A 198 -2.45 14.29 -1.81
N MET A 199 -3.20 13.52 -2.59
CA MET A 199 -2.79 12.21 -3.07
C MET A 199 -2.16 12.30 -4.46
N PHE A 200 -1.10 11.55 -4.70
CA PHE A 200 -0.47 11.51 -6.01
C PHE A 200 0.28 10.20 -6.28
N GLY A 201 0.66 10.03 -7.54
CA GLY A 201 1.38 8.86 -8.01
C GLY A 201 0.60 7.58 -7.70
N LEU A 202 1.32 6.53 -7.32
CA LEU A 202 0.74 5.21 -7.05
C LEU A 202 -0.29 5.23 -5.90
N ASN A 203 -0.08 6.07 -4.89
CA ASN A 203 -0.98 6.15 -3.73
C ASN A 203 -2.38 6.63 -4.12
N TRP A 204 -2.50 7.54 -5.10
CA TRP A 204 -3.79 7.98 -5.62
C TRP A 204 -4.57 6.82 -6.26
N PHE A 205 -3.89 5.97 -7.03
CA PHE A 205 -4.51 4.77 -7.62
C PHE A 205 -4.97 3.78 -6.53
N MET A 206 -4.13 3.54 -5.52
CA MET A 206 -4.46 2.62 -4.43
C MET A 206 -5.63 3.12 -3.57
N ALA A 207 -5.74 4.43 -3.33
CA ALA A 207 -6.89 5.01 -2.64
C ALA A 207 -8.18 4.87 -3.46
N ASN A 208 -8.13 5.12 -4.77
CA ASN A 208 -9.28 4.93 -5.64
C ASN A 208 -9.68 3.45 -5.79
N GLU A 209 -8.76 2.51 -5.66
CA GLU A 209 -9.07 1.09 -5.58
C GLU A 209 -9.92 0.79 -4.34
N ILE A 210 -9.54 1.29 -3.16
CA ILE A 210 -10.33 1.13 -1.93
C ILE A 210 -11.70 1.78 -2.09
N ARG A 211 -11.71 3.00 -2.61
CA ARG A 211 -12.93 3.76 -2.90
C ARG A 211 -13.89 3.00 -3.83
N PHE A 212 -13.35 2.43 -4.90
CA PHE A 212 -14.11 1.61 -5.84
C PHE A 212 -14.73 0.40 -5.14
N LYS A 213 -13.97 -0.31 -4.30
CA LYS A 213 -14.48 -1.47 -3.54
C LYS A 213 -15.59 -1.04 -2.58
N ILE A 214 -15.46 0.10 -1.90
CA ILE A 214 -16.52 0.64 -1.04
C ILE A 214 -17.79 0.92 -1.85
N ALA A 215 -17.68 1.69 -2.94
CA ALA A 215 -18.82 2.03 -3.78
C ALA A 215 -19.50 0.79 -4.37
N LEU A 216 -18.72 -0.19 -4.84
CA LEU A 216 -19.23 -1.45 -5.38
C LEU A 216 -20.02 -2.24 -4.34
N ASN A 217 -19.50 -2.35 -3.11
CA ASN A 217 -20.14 -3.11 -2.03
C ASN A 217 -21.35 -2.40 -1.42
N ASN A 218 -21.41 -1.07 -1.52
CA ASN A 218 -22.62 -0.30 -1.21
C ASN A 218 -23.66 -0.31 -2.35
N LYS A 219 -23.39 -1.02 -3.46
CA LYS A 219 -24.22 -1.06 -4.67
C LYS A 219 -24.40 0.32 -5.33
N GLU A 220 -23.46 1.23 -5.10
CA GLU A 220 -23.40 2.54 -5.73
C GLU A 220 -22.75 2.42 -7.12
N PHE A 221 -23.36 1.64 -8.02
CA PHE A 221 -22.75 1.26 -9.31
C PHE A 221 -22.37 2.45 -10.19
N LYS A 222 -23.15 3.54 -10.13
CA LYS A 222 -22.82 4.79 -10.83
C LYS A 222 -21.52 5.40 -10.32
N LEU A 223 -21.33 5.44 -9.01
CA LEU A 223 -20.11 5.95 -8.39
C LEU A 223 -18.93 5.02 -8.70
N ALA A 224 -19.10 3.71 -8.55
CA ALA A 224 -18.07 2.73 -8.89
C ALA A 224 -17.63 2.85 -10.36
N LYS A 225 -18.57 3.05 -11.30
CA LYS A 225 -18.26 3.29 -12.72
C LYS A 225 -17.54 4.61 -12.94
N HIS A 226 -17.94 5.67 -12.23
CA HIS A 226 -17.27 6.97 -12.29
C HIS A 226 -15.81 6.86 -11.83
N ILE A 227 -15.55 6.21 -10.70
CA ILE A 227 -14.21 5.97 -10.16
C ILE A 227 -13.37 5.15 -11.17
N TYR A 228 -13.93 4.06 -11.69
CA TYR A 228 -13.27 3.23 -12.70
C TYR A 228 -12.83 4.05 -13.93
N ASN A 229 -13.76 4.83 -14.51
CA ASN A 229 -13.47 5.66 -15.67
C ASN A 229 -12.41 6.72 -15.34
N GLY A 230 -12.45 7.31 -14.14
CA GLY A 230 -11.45 8.28 -13.68
C GLY A 230 -10.05 7.67 -13.56
N VAL A 231 -9.94 6.43 -13.07
CA VAL A 231 -8.65 5.73 -12.95
C VAL A 231 -8.10 5.32 -14.31
N VAL A 232 -8.91 4.65 -15.15
CA VAL A 232 -8.45 4.18 -16.47
C VAL A 232 -8.18 5.35 -17.41
N GLY A 233 -8.90 6.46 -17.26
CA GLY A 233 -8.68 7.71 -18.01
C GLY A 233 -7.51 8.56 -17.50
N HIS A 234 -6.87 8.21 -16.38
CA HIS A 234 -5.77 9.00 -15.81
C HIS A 234 -4.52 8.93 -16.70
N ASN A 235 -3.83 10.06 -16.90
CA ASN A 235 -2.66 10.18 -17.79
C ASN A 235 -1.53 9.18 -17.46
N LEU A 236 -1.32 8.88 -16.18
CA LEU A 236 -0.32 7.90 -15.72
C LEU A 236 -0.79 6.43 -15.79
N TYR A 237 -2.05 6.13 -16.10
CA TYR A 237 -2.57 4.76 -16.08
C TYR A 237 -1.80 3.82 -17.02
N ASN A 238 -1.46 4.29 -18.22
CA ASN A 238 -0.73 3.50 -19.21
C ASN A 238 0.70 3.13 -18.76
N SER A 239 1.28 3.93 -17.87
CA SER A 239 2.60 3.70 -17.28
C SER A 239 2.60 2.69 -16.13
N LEU A 240 1.43 2.28 -15.66
CA LEU A 240 1.32 1.29 -14.58
C LEU A 240 1.76 -0.11 -15.03
N PRO A 241 2.27 -0.93 -14.10
CA PRO A 241 2.60 -2.33 -14.37
C PRO A 241 1.40 -3.11 -14.94
N SER A 242 1.67 -4.10 -15.80
CA SER A 242 0.64 -4.96 -16.43
C SER A 242 -0.34 -5.53 -15.41
N LYS A 243 0.18 -6.10 -14.31
CA LYS A 243 -0.64 -6.64 -13.21
C LYS A 243 -1.67 -5.63 -12.69
N TYR A 244 -1.31 -4.36 -12.53
CA TYR A 244 -2.25 -3.33 -12.06
C TYR A 244 -3.36 -3.06 -13.08
N LYS A 245 -3.03 -3.04 -14.37
CA LYS A 245 -4.03 -2.83 -15.43
C LYS A 245 -5.01 -4.00 -15.51
N GLU A 246 -4.51 -5.23 -15.42
CA GLU A 246 -5.31 -6.46 -15.36
C GLU A 246 -6.27 -6.46 -14.15
N VAL A 247 -5.80 -6.02 -12.97
CA VAL A 247 -6.67 -5.88 -11.78
C VAL A 247 -7.83 -4.92 -12.04
N TRP A 248 -7.59 -3.77 -12.68
CA TRP A 248 -8.67 -2.84 -13.04
C TRP A 248 -9.63 -3.42 -14.10
N GLN A 249 -9.17 -4.29 -15.00
CA GLN A 249 -10.07 -5.03 -15.88
C GLN A 249 -10.98 -5.99 -15.10
N ILE A 250 -10.43 -6.70 -14.12
CA ILE A 250 -11.20 -7.56 -13.20
C ILE A 250 -12.22 -6.71 -12.42
N TYR A 251 -11.87 -5.50 -12.00
CA TYR A 251 -12.81 -4.55 -11.37
C TYR A 251 -13.96 -4.16 -12.30
N ASN A 252 -13.69 -3.86 -13.56
CA ASN A 252 -14.76 -3.55 -14.53
C ASN A 252 -15.71 -4.73 -14.72
N TYR A 253 -15.19 -5.94 -14.86
CA TYR A 253 -16.00 -7.15 -14.99
C TYR A 253 -16.80 -7.42 -13.72
N SER A 254 -16.19 -7.24 -12.54
CA SER A 254 -16.86 -7.38 -11.24
C SER A 254 -18.03 -6.41 -11.13
N LEU A 255 -17.83 -5.14 -11.51
CA LEU A 255 -18.85 -4.11 -11.51
C LEU A 255 -20.03 -4.47 -12.42
N GLN A 256 -19.73 -4.80 -13.68
CA GLN A 256 -20.76 -5.09 -14.68
C GLN A 256 -21.56 -6.36 -14.33
N LEU A 257 -20.89 -7.42 -13.89
CA LEU A 257 -21.53 -8.67 -13.49
C LEU A 257 -22.35 -8.49 -12.21
N TYR A 258 -21.82 -7.78 -11.22
CA TYR A 258 -22.55 -7.59 -9.98
C TYR A 258 -23.80 -6.72 -10.21
N GLN A 259 -23.66 -5.66 -11.01
CA GLN A 259 -24.80 -4.84 -11.40
C GLN A 259 -25.85 -5.67 -12.16
N SER A 260 -25.45 -6.50 -13.14
CA SER A 260 -26.42 -7.29 -13.91
C SER A 260 -27.20 -8.27 -13.03
N ILE A 261 -26.54 -8.85 -12.03
CA ILE A 261 -27.19 -9.72 -11.03
C ILE A 261 -28.24 -8.95 -10.22
N ILE A 262 -27.89 -7.76 -9.72
CA ILE A 262 -28.81 -6.94 -8.93
C ILE A 262 -29.99 -6.43 -9.78
N ASP A 263 -29.72 -6.01 -11.01
CA ASP A 263 -30.72 -5.47 -11.93
C ASP A 263 -31.55 -6.58 -12.61
N ASN A 264 -31.26 -7.86 -12.32
CA ASN A 264 -31.84 -9.03 -12.99
C ASN A 264 -31.74 -8.98 -14.54
N THR A 265 -30.58 -8.56 -15.03
CA THR A 265 -30.31 -8.47 -16.47
C THR A 265 -29.27 -9.52 -16.88
N GLU A 266 -29.28 -9.89 -18.15
CA GLU A 266 -28.28 -10.81 -18.68
C GLU A 266 -26.92 -10.13 -18.78
N PHE A 267 -25.89 -10.74 -18.19
CA PHE A 267 -24.52 -10.28 -18.38
C PHE A 267 -24.04 -10.60 -19.81
N SER A 268 -23.73 -9.57 -20.60
CA SER A 268 -23.40 -9.71 -22.02
C SER A 268 -21.94 -10.09 -22.31
N ASN A 269 -21.02 -9.80 -21.38
CA ASN A 269 -19.60 -10.00 -21.63
C ASN A 269 -19.17 -11.46 -21.46
N ASN A 270 -18.16 -11.85 -22.23
CA ASN A 270 -17.58 -13.18 -22.16
C ASN A 270 -16.48 -13.25 -21.10
N ILE A 271 -16.62 -14.16 -20.12
CA ILE A 271 -15.62 -14.39 -19.08
C ILE A 271 -14.28 -14.90 -19.63
N TYR A 272 -14.29 -15.66 -20.73
CA TYR A 272 -13.07 -16.20 -21.33
C TYR A 272 -12.20 -15.10 -21.96
N THR A 273 -12.81 -14.01 -22.44
CA THR A 273 -12.09 -12.83 -22.90
C THR A 273 -11.30 -12.21 -21.75
N LEU A 274 -11.93 -12.01 -20.58
CA LEU A 274 -11.24 -11.52 -19.39
C LEU A 274 -10.05 -12.41 -18.99
N ILE A 275 -10.24 -13.73 -18.99
CA ILE A 275 -9.18 -14.67 -18.61
C ILE A 275 -7.97 -14.56 -19.55
N ASN A 276 -8.22 -14.42 -20.85
CA ASN A 276 -7.15 -14.26 -21.85
C ASN A 276 -6.45 -12.90 -21.73
N ASP A 277 -7.17 -11.86 -21.34
CA ASP A 277 -6.65 -10.49 -21.18
C ASP A 277 -5.88 -10.30 -19.86
N CYS A 278 -6.00 -11.24 -18.90
CA CYS A 278 -5.37 -11.19 -17.57
C CYS A 278 -4.33 -12.31 -17.31
N PRO A 279 -3.30 -12.49 -18.16
CA PRO A 279 -2.35 -13.58 -18.01
C PRO A 279 -1.47 -13.43 -16.76
N THR A 280 -1.11 -12.21 -16.36
CA THR A 280 -0.27 -11.99 -15.17
C THR A 280 -1.02 -12.36 -13.89
N VAL A 281 -2.29 -11.98 -13.79
CA VAL A 281 -3.14 -12.32 -12.65
C VAL A 281 -3.44 -13.81 -12.62
N PHE A 282 -3.65 -14.47 -13.77
CA PHE A 282 -3.92 -15.91 -13.82
C PHE A 282 -2.79 -16.75 -13.19
N HIS A 283 -1.54 -16.29 -13.30
CA HIS A 283 -0.38 -16.95 -12.68
C HIS A 283 -0.15 -16.56 -11.21
N ASP A 284 -0.96 -15.67 -10.64
CA ASP A 284 -0.92 -15.31 -9.22
C ASP A 284 -1.41 -16.49 -8.35
N LYS A 285 -0.65 -16.81 -7.30
CA LYS A 285 -0.86 -17.99 -6.44
C LYS A 285 -1.81 -17.71 -5.28
N SER A 286 -1.92 -16.48 -4.80
CA SER A 286 -2.74 -16.15 -3.62
C SER A 286 -3.44 -14.79 -3.70
N GLY A 287 -3.19 -14.01 -4.76
CA GLY A 287 -3.86 -12.74 -5.03
C GLY A 287 -5.10 -12.86 -5.92
N PHE A 288 -5.16 -12.02 -6.95
CA PHE A 288 -6.36 -11.78 -7.76
C PHE A 288 -6.82 -12.94 -8.64
N ASN A 289 -6.01 -13.99 -8.81
CA ASN A 289 -6.47 -15.23 -9.44
C ASN A 289 -7.66 -15.83 -8.67
N PHE A 290 -7.65 -15.71 -7.34
CA PHE A 290 -8.79 -16.11 -6.52
C PHE A 290 -10.05 -15.33 -6.89
N SER A 291 -9.95 -14.00 -7.05
CA SER A 291 -11.04 -13.14 -7.49
C SER A 291 -11.55 -13.53 -8.88
N LEU A 292 -10.64 -13.85 -9.80
CA LEU A 292 -10.97 -14.28 -11.16
C LEU A 292 -11.77 -15.59 -11.16
N ILE A 293 -11.37 -16.56 -10.34
CA ILE A 293 -12.13 -17.82 -10.18
C ILE A 293 -13.51 -17.56 -9.56
N LEU A 294 -13.61 -16.68 -8.56
CA LEU A 294 -14.90 -16.29 -7.98
C LEU A 294 -15.83 -15.63 -9.01
N LEU A 295 -15.32 -14.71 -9.83
CA LEU A 295 -16.09 -14.10 -10.92
C LEU A 295 -16.56 -15.14 -11.93
N LYS A 296 -15.72 -16.14 -12.24
CA LYS A 296 -16.11 -17.25 -13.12
C LYS A 296 -17.27 -18.08 -12.54
N ILE A 297 -17.25 -18.35 -11.23
CA ILE A 297 -18.36 -19.00 -10.54
C ILE A 297 -19.63 -18.16 -10.65
N MET A 298 -19.56 -16.86 -10.32
CA MET A 298 -20.69 -15.94 -10.42
C MET A 298 -21.26 -15.87 -11.84
N TYR A 299 -20.38 -15.80 -12.85
CA TYR A 299 -20.75 -15.78 -14.26
C TYR A 299 -21.54 -17.03 -14.66
N PHE A 300 -21.08 -18.22 -14.29
CA PHE A 300 -21.77 -19.46 -14.63
C PHE A 300 -23.13 -19.58 -13.92
N ILE A 301 -23.22 -19.17 -12.66
CA ILE A 301 -24.50 -19.12 -11.94
C ILE A 301 -25.47 -18.14 -12.62
N ASN A 302 -25.00 -16.94 -13.01
CA ASN A 302 -25.82 -15.96 -13.74
C ASN A 302 -26.33 -16.51 -15.08
N LYS A 303 -25.54 -17.35 -15.75
CA LYS A 303 -25.91 -18.01 -17.03
C LYS A 303 -26.68 -19.32 -16.86
N GLN A 304 -27.07 -19.69 -15.63
CA GLN A 304 -27.71 -20.97 -15.30
C GLN A 304 -26.88 -22.21 -15.69
N LYS A 305 -25.57 -22.05 -15.82
CA LYS A 305 -24.59 -23.10 -16.15
C LYS A 305 -24.07 -23.74 -14.87
N LEU A 306 -24.97 -24.41 -14.14
CA LEU A 306 -24.69 -24.89 -12.79
C LEU A 306 -23.62 -25.99 -12.74
N ASP A 307 -23.53 -26.83 -13.77
CA ASP A 307 -22.48 -27.86 -13.85
C ASP A 307 -21.09 -27.24 -13.97
N GLU A 308 -20.93 -26.22 -14.81
CA GLU A 308 -19.68 -25.48 -14.95
C GLU A 308 -19.34 -24.68 -13.67
N ALA A 309 -20.35 -24.17 -12.97
CA ALA A 309 -20.17 -23.55 -11.65
C ALA A 309 -19.63 -24.56 -10.63
N SER A 310 -20.24 -25.75 -10.53
CA SER A 310 -19.81 -26.84 -9.64
C SER A 310 -18.38 -27.30 -9.93
N GLN A 311 -18.02 -27.50 -11.21
CA GLN A 311 -16.65 -27.81 -11.61
C GLN A 311 -15.65 -26.71 -11.20
N THR A 312 -16.06 -25.44 -11.31
CA THR A 312 -15.22 -24.30 -10.93
C THR A 312 -15.06 -24.21 -9.40
N ILE A 313 -16.11 -24.51 -8.62
CA ILE A 313 -16.03 -24.63 -7.15
C ILE A 313 -15.06 -25.75 -6.75
N GLY A 314 -15.11 -26.90 -7.42
CA GLY A 314 -14.15 -27.99 -7.22
C GLY A 314 -12.69 -27.55 -7.47
N THR A 315 -12.47 -26.79 -8.55
CA THR A 315 -11.17 -26.20 -8.88
C THR A 315 -10.70 -25.23 -7.80
N LEU A 316 -11.59 -24.36 -7.33
CA LEU A 316 -11.32 -23.39 -6.27
C LEU A 316 -10.94 -24.08 -4.95
N ARG A 317 -11.58 -25.20 -4.62
CA ARG A 317 -11.23 -26.01 -3.44
C ARG A 317 -9.80 -26.54 -3.53
N VAL A 318 -9.40 -27.10 -4.67
CA VAL A 318 -8.02 -27.58 -4.89
C VAL A 318 -7.01 -26.43 -4.85
N TYR A 319 -7.36 -25.29 -5.44
CA TYR A 319 -6.54 -24.09 -5.38
C TYR A 319 -6.30 -23.65 -3.92
N SER A 320 -7.37 -23.58 -3.13
CA SER A 320 -7.30 -23.15 -1.73
C SER A 320 -6.43 -24.06 -0.85
N SER A 321 -6.47 -25.38 -1.06
CA SER A 321 -5.64 -26.31 -0.28
C SER A 321 -4.14 -26.14 -0.57
N ARG A 322 -3.80 -25.71 -1.79
CA ARG A 322 -2.41 -25.44 -2.20
C ARG A 322 -1.88 -24.12 -1.64
N TYR A 323 -2.70 -23.07 -1.64
CA TYR A 323 -2.21 -21.70 -1.41
C TYR A 323 -2.69 -21.07 -0.09
N PHE A 324 -3.83 -21.46 0.47
CA PHE A 324 -4.41 -20.82 1.66
C PHE A 324 -4.04 -21.55 2.96
N LYS A 325 -2.76 -21.46 3.34
CA LYS A 325 -2.21 -22.20 4.50
C LYS A 325 -2.21 -21.43 5.83
N THR A 326 -2.64 -20.18 5.83
CA THR A 326 -2.46 -19.26 6.97
C THR A 326 -3.78 -18.69 7.49
N LYS A 327 -3.76 -18.10 8.69
CA LYS A 327 -4.96 -17.52 9.33
C LYS A 327 -5.56 -16.36 8.54
N LYS A 328 -4.75 -15.56 7.83
CA LYS A 328 -5.25 -14.46 6.98
C LYS A 328 -6.22 -14.89 5.87
N HIS A 329 -6.25 -16.18 5.53
CA HIS A 329 -7.16 -16.73 4.52
C HIS A 329 -8.43 -17.37 5.15
N ALA A 330 -8.71 -17.13 6.43
CA ALA A 330 -9.85 -17.72 7.12
C ALA A 330 -11.17 -17.33 6.44
N ARG A 331 -11.40 -16.05 6.14
CA ARG A 331 -12.57 -15.60 5.33
C ARG A 331 -12.69 -16.37 4.01
N ASN A 332 -11.61 -16.54 3.25
CA ASN A 332 -11.63 -17.28 1.99
C ASN A 332 -12.06 -18.73 2.20
N LYS A 333 -11.56 -19.39 3.25
CA LYS A 333 -11.96 -20.77 3.59
C LYS A 333 -13.44 -20.85 3.97
N VAL A 334 -13.94 -19.88 4.73
CA VAL A 334 -15.36 -19.77 5.10
C VAL A 334 -16.22 -19.61 3.85
N LEU A 335 -15.84 -18.72 2.92
CA LEU A 335 -16.52 -18.55 1.64
C LEU A 335 -16.57 -19.87 0.86
N ILE A 336 -15.43 -20.53 0.66
CA ILE A 336 -15.34 -21.77 -0.11
C ILE A 336 -16.23 -22.86 0.49
N ASN A 337 -16.22 -23.01 1.82
CA ASN A 337 -17.08 -23.96 2.50
C ASN A 337 -18.57 -23.64 2.29
N ALA A 338 -18.95 -22.37 2.22
CA ALA A 338 -20.32 -21.98 1.92
C ALA A 338 -20.69 -22.24 0.45
N LEU A 339 -19.79 -21.98 -0.50
CA LEU A 339 -19.99 -22.32 -1.90
C LEU A 339 -20.18 -23.83 -2.11
N ILE A 340 -19.39 -24.68 -1.43
CA ILE A 340 -19.56 -26.15 -1.46
C ILE A 340 -20.91 -26.57 -0.86
N LYS A 341 -21.38 -25.91 0.20
CA LYS A 341 -22.69 -26.21 0.78
C LYS A 341 -23.82 -25.76 -0.15
N LEU A 342 -23.69 -24.61 -0.80
CA LEU A 342 -24.62 -24.14 -1.82
C LEU A 342 -24.69 -25.15 -2.97
N GLU A 343 -23.56 -25.56 -3.52
CA GLU A 343 -23.46 -26.58 -4.58
C GLU A 343 -24.24 -27.86 -4.21
N LYS A 344 -24.00 -28.40 -3.01
CA LYS A 344 -24.68 -29.63 -2.52
C LYS A 344 -26.20 -29.49 -2.36
N ASN A 345 -26.66 -28.27 -2.14
CA ASN A 345 -28.08 -27.94 -2.00
C ASN A 345 -28.66 -27.35 -3.30
N ASN A 346 -28.03 -27.61 -4.46
CA ASN A 346 -28.45 -27.06 -5.76
C ASN A 346 -28.61 -25.53 -5.77
N PHE A 347 -27.83 -24.83 -4.94
CA PHE A 347 -27.86 -23.38 -4.74
C PHE A 347 -29.17 -22.83 -4.13
N GLU A 348 -29.99 -23.67 -3.50
CA GLU A 348 -31.30 -23.30 -2.94
C GLU A 348 -31.25 -22.71 -1.52
N SER A 349 -30.14 -22.87 -0.79
CA SER A 349 -30.08 -22.56 0.65
C SER A 349 -29.53 -21.16 0.96
N GLN A 350 -30.25 -20.36 1.76
CA GLN A 350 -29.68 -19.14 2.35
C GLN A 350 -28.63 -19.49 3.41
N ILE A 351 -27.36 -19.23 3.12
CA ILE A 351 -26.25 -19.42 4.07
C ILE A 351 -25.59 -18.07 4.32
N ASN A 352 -25.56 -17.62 5.57
CA ASN A 352 -24.66 -16.55 6.00
C ASN A 352 -23.62 -17.12 6.98
N PRO A 353 -22.49 -17.64 6.46
CA PRO A 353 -21.50 -18.36 7.26
C PRO A 353 -20.57 -17.41 8.04
N PHE A 354 -20.55 -16.12 7.70
CA PHE A 354 -19.59 -15.14 8.20
C PHE A 354 -19.94 -14.60 9.59
N LEU A 355 -21.19 -14.78 10.04
CA LEU A 355 -21.63 -14.45 11.40
C LEU A 355 -20.83 -15.19 12.50
N ASN A 356 -20.12 -16.27 12.14
CA ASN A 356 -19.39 -17.10 13.09
C ASN A 356 -17.88 -16.80 13.17
N ILE A 357 -17.35 -15.84 12.40
CA ILE A 357 -15.94 -15.42 12.53
C ILE A 357 -15.84 -14.51 13.74
N LYS A 358 -15.23 -15.03 14.83
CA LYS A 358 -15.09 -14.30 16.10
C LYS A 358 -13.72 -13.69 16.32
N ASP A 359 -12.68 -14.18 15.63
CA ASP A 359 -11.30 -13.71 15.77
C ASP A 359 -11.02 -12.59 14.75
N PRO A 360 -10.67 -11.37 15.18
CA PRO A 360 -10.29 -10.29 14.26
C PRO A 360 -9.12 -10.66 13.34
N ASN A 361 -8.21 -11.55 13.79
CA ASN A 361 -7.11 -12.06 12.96
C ASN A 361 -7.57 -12.98 11.82
N GLU A 362 -8.81 -13.45 11.89
CA GLU A 362 -9.45 -14.29 10.89
C GLU A 362 -10.39 -13.49 9.97
N ASP A 363 -10.63 -12.21 10.26
CA ASP A 363 -11.58 -11.33 9.55
C ASP A 363 -10.92 -10.22 8.69
N ILE A 364 -9.74 -10.51 8.16
CA ILE A 364 -8.96 -9.56 7.34
C ILE A 364 -9.54 -9.45 5.92
N LEU A 365 -9.72 -8.22 5.41
CA LEU A 365 -10.01 -7.99 4.00
C LEU A 365 -8.76 -8.17 3.17
N LEU A 366 -8.71 -9.27 2.41
CA LEU A 366 -7.66 -9.45 1.42
C LEU A 366 -7.91 -8.56 0.20
N ASP A 367 -6.85 -8.11 -0.47
CA ASP A 367 -6.97 -7.26 -1.67
C ASP A 367 -7.81 -7.92 -2.77
N ALA A 368 -7.76 -9.26 -2.84
CA ALA A 368 -8.54 -10.09 -3.76
C ALA A 368 -10.04 -10.16 -3.44
N GLU A 369 -10.49 -9.69 -2.27
CA GLU A 369 -11.90 -9.58 -1.91
C GLU A 369 -12.48 -8.28 -2.51
N ILE A 370 -12.90 -8.35 -3.78
CA ILE A 370 -13.44 -7.22 -4.55
C ILE A 370 -14.87 -6.91 -4.11
N ILE A 371 -15.71 -7.94 -4.12
CA ILE A 371 -17.05 -7.95 -3.55
C ILE A 371 -16.92 -8.67 -2.21
N HIS A 372 -17.34 -8.01 -1.13
CA HIS A 372 -17.37 -8.60 0.20
C HIS A 372 -18.15 -9.90 0.16
N TYR A 373 -17.63 -10.94 0.78
CA TYR A 373 -18.16 -12.29 0.61
C TYR A 373 -19.62 -12.43 1.06
N GLU A 374 -20.06 -11.63 2.03
CA GLU A 374 -21.45 -11.52 2.47
C GLU A 374 -22.36 -11.00 1.34
N ASN A 375 -21.89 -9.98 0.62
CA ASN A 375 -22.58 -9.41 -0.54
C ASN A 375 -22.60 -10.38 -1.73
N LEU A 376 -21.50 -11.10 -1.94
CA LEU A 376 -21.38 -12.11 -3.00
C LEU A 376 -22.35 -13.27 -2.79
N LEU A 377 -22.42 -13.84 -1.58
CA LEU A 377 -23.38 -14.91 -1.26
C LEU A 377 -24.83 -14.42 -1.39
N SER A 378 -25.10 -13.19 -0.95
CA SER A 378 -26.43 -12.57 -1.13
C SER A 378 -26.79 -12.43 -2.60
N ALA A 379 -25.84 -12.06 -3.46
CA ALA A 379 -26.03 -11.98 -4.91
C ALA A 379 -26.32 -13.36 -5.53
N ILE A 380 -25.63 -14.42 -5.08
CA ILE A 380 -25.89 -15.78 -5.54
C ILE A 380 -27.31 -16.23 -5.19
N ASN A 381 -27.77 -15.93 -3.98
CA ASN A 381 -29.14 -16.25 -3.57
C ASN A 381 -30.19 -15.50 -4.42
N LEU A 382 -29.93 -14.22 -4.74
CA LEU A 382 -30.81 -13.43 -5.62
C LEU A 382 -30.90 -14.03 -7.03
N MET A 383 -29.78 -14.46 -7.62
CA MET A 383 -29.78 -15.14 -8.92
C MET A 383 -30.68 -16.37 -8.93
N HIS A 384 -30.64 -17.17 -7.86
CA HIS A 384 -31.49 -18.34 -7.75
C HIS A 384 -32.99 -17.98 -7.67
N GLN A 385 -33.34 -16.96 -6.90
CA GLN A 385 -34.73 -16.50 -6.76
C GLN A 385 -35.30 -16.06 -8.12
N HIS A 386 -34.56 -15.26 -8.88
CA HIS A 386 -35.00 -14.79 -10.20
C HIS A 386 -35.24 -15.94 -11.19
N ASN A 387 -34.38 -16.96 -11.16
CA ASN A 387 -34.49 -18.12 -12.04
C ASN A 387 -35.73 -18.99 -11.72
N ASN A 388 -36.14 -19.05 -10.46
CA ASN A 388 -37.36 -19.76 -10.07
C ASN A 388 -38.63 -19.01 -10.47
N THR A 389 -38.62 -17.67 -10.42
CA THR A 389 -39.77 -16.85 -10.85
C THR A 389 -39.99 -16.88 -12.36
N GLN A 390 -38.93 -17.07 -13.17
CA GLN A 390 -39.06 -17.18 -14.64
C GLN A 390 -39.54 -18.57 -15.10
N LYS A 391 -39.49 -19.60 -14.25
CA LYS A 391 -39.95 -20.96 -14.56
C LYS A 391 -41.40 -21.24 -14.13
N GLN A 392 -42.00 -20.34 -13.37
CA GLN A 392 -43.42 -20.33 -13.01
C GLN A 392 -44.18 -19.40 -13.96
#